data_AF-T0N8G2-F1
#
_entry.id   AF-T0N8G2-F1
#
_cell.length_a   1.000
_cell.length_b   1.000
_cell.length_c   1.000
_cell.angle_alpha   90.00
_cell.angle_beta   90.00
_cell.angle_gamma   90.00
#
_symmetry.space_group_name_H-M   'P 1'
#
loop_
_entity.id
_entity.type
_entity.pdbx_description
1 polymer ?
#
loop_
_entity_poly.entity_id
_entity_poly.type
_entity_poly.pdbx_seq_one_letter_code
_entity_poly.pdbx_strand_id
1 'polypeptide(L)'
;MERKKMYELLGQKKNMHVMQLPQNSQDKTSLELWKAEIIKLKERLEKDFGVEITEEKIKEAIRIRNNERELLKEFYSLSKLNPPALWGYDLHKVIDGSNFSMDKALQAEQFTEMIKDLKEKYARGESPVNKDAKRILITGCPSGGVLDKVIKTIEECGGVVVCLENCTGIKEKYKLVREDIDPIDALAEKYLSVPCSVMSPNTGRLEFLDQLIDEYTVDGVVDITLQACHTYAVESFSVKEFVNKEKGKPYLNIETNYSPSDVGQIKTRIEAFIEMM
;
A
#
# COMPACT_ATOMS: atom_id res chain seq x y z
N MET A 1 8.44 -13.86 -6.79
CA MET A 1 9.36 -14.77 -7.51
C MET A 1 10.49 -14.01 -8.24
N GLU A 2 10.17 -12.90 -8.90
CA GLU A 2 11.08 -12.14 -9.79
C GLU A 2 12.33 -11.54 -9.13
N ARG A 3 12.27 -11.13 -7.86
CA ARG A 3 13.40 -10.46 -7.18
C ARG A 3 14.46 -11.41 -6.58
N LYS A 4 14.20 -12.72 -6.51
CA LYS A 4 15.08 -13.66 -5.78
C LYS A 4 16.51 -13.67 -6.34
N LYS A 5 16.65 -13.83 -7.67
CA LYS A 5 17.96 -13.84 -8.35
C LYS A 5 18.68 -12.49 -8.30
N MET A 6 17.93 -11.39 -8.31
CA MET A 6 18.50 -10.06 -8.10
C MET A 6 19.20 -9.95 -6.74
N TYR A 7 18.61 -10.48 -5.66
CA TYR A 7 19.23 -10.44 -4.34
C TYR A 7 20.47 -11.33 -4.22
N GLU A 8 20.54 -12.45 -4.95
CA GLU A 8 21.77 -13.26 -5.05
C GLU A 8 22.94 -12.44 -5.65
N LEU A 9 22.67 -11.68 -6.71
CA LEU A 9 23.67 -10.81 -7.34
C LEU A 9 24.04 -9.62 -6.45
N LEU A 10 23.07 -9.01 -5.77
CA LEU A 10 23.34 -7.92 -4.82
C LEU A 10 24.15 -8.39 -3.61
N GLY A 11 23.98 -9.65 -3.20
CA GLY A 11 24.76 -10.28 -2.13
C GLY A 11 26.25 -10.34 -2.41
N GLN A 12 26.66 -10.24 -3.68
CA GLN A 12 28.07 -10.14 -4.06
C GLN A 12 28.66 -8.75 -3.78
N LYS A 13 27.82 -7.72 -3.58
CA LYS A 13 28.22 -6.32 -3.43
C LYS A 13 27.98 -5.77 -2.03
N LYS A 14 26.96 -6.25 -1.34
CA LYS A 14 26.55 -5.78 0.00
C LYS A 14 26.14 -6.97 0.85
N ASN A 15 26.22 -6.79 2.17
CA ASN A 15 25.70 -7.78 3.11
C ASN A 15 24.19 -7.93 2.90
N MET A 16 23.75 -9.12 2.49
CA MET A 16 22.36 -9.43 2.16
C MET A 16 21.87 -10.61 2.98
N HIS A 17 20.76 -10.42 3.70
CA HIS A 17 19.99 -11.51 4.30
C HIS A 17 18.70 -11.68 3.49
N VAL A 18 18.53 -12.82 2.84
CA VAL A 18 17.37 -13.11 1.99
C VAL A 18 16.42 -14.04 2.74
N MET A 19 15.26 -13.52 3.12
CA MET A 19 14.22 -14.31 3.79
C MET A 19 13.39 -15.12 2.78
N GLN A 20 13.04 -16.35 3.13
CA GLN A 20 12.17 -17.21 2.35
C GLN A 20 10.69 -16.97 2.68
N LEU A 21 10.07 -16.00 2.01
CA LEU A 21 8.62 -15.82 2.07
C LEU A 21 7.91 -17.06 1.48
N PRO A 22 6.97 -17.70 2.21
CA PRO A 22 6.12 -18.76 1.66
C PRO A 22 5.25 -18.24 0.51
N GLN A 23 4.67 -19.17 -0.26
CA GLN A 23 3.79 -18.84 -1.38
C GLN A 23 2.30 -18.97 -1.02
N ASN A 24 1.99 -19.50 0.15
CA ASN A 24 0.64 -19.61 0.69
C ASN A 24 0.59 -18.84 2.01
N SER A 25 -0.46 -18.07 2.23
CA SER A 25 -0.67 -17.29 3.46
C SER A 25 -1.65 -17.93 4.44
N GLN A 26 -2.32 -19.03 4.05
CA GLN A 26 -3.43 -19.62 4.80
C GLN A 26 -3.06 -20.89 5.56
N ASP A 27 -2.02 -21.61 5.13
CA ASP A 27 -1.64 -22.86 5.78
C ASP A 27 -0.68 -22.69 6.97
N LYS A 28 -0.80 -23.60 7.93
CA LYS A 28 0.00 -23.58 9.16
C LYS A 28 1.50 -23.72 8.90
N THR A 29 1.87 -24.54 7.93
CA THR A 29 3.28 -24.80 7.58
C THR A 29 3.97 -23.55 7.05
N SER A 30 3.26 -22.72 6.29
CA SER A 30 3.74 -21.43 5.78
C SER A 30 3.94 -20.44 6.92
N LEU A 31 3.03 -20.42 7.90
CA LEU A 31 3.18 -19.60 9.10
C LEU A 31 4.41 -20.04 9.92
N GLU A 32 4.59 -21.34 10.14
CA GLU A 32 5.75 -21.91 10.84
C GLU A 32 7.07 -21.59 10.11
N LEU A 33 7.11 -21.71 8.78
CA LEU A 33 8.25 -21.31 7.97
C LEU A 33 8.54 -19.82 8.12
N TRP A 34 7.52 -18.97 8.02
CA TRP A 34 7.69 -17.53 8.10
C TRP A 34 8.16 -17.08 9.49
N LYS A 35 7.65 -17.71 10.56
CA LYS A 35 8.13 -17.52 11.93
C LYS A 35 9.63 -17.85 12.04
N ALA A 36 10.04 -19.00 11.49
CA ALA A 36 11.45 -19.40 11.51
C ALA A 36 12.34 -18.42 10.74
N GLU A 37 11.88 -17.86 9.60
CA GLU A 37 12.63 -16.84 8.87
C GLU A 37 12.77 -15.53 9.65
N ILE A 38 11.74 -15.10 10.39
CA ILE A 38 11.83 -13.92 11.28
C ILE A 38 12.86 -14.15 12.38
N ILE A 39 12.90 -15.35 12.99
CA ILE A 39 13.88 -15.70 14.02
C ILE A 39 15.31 -15.67 13.44
N LYS A 40 15.53 -16.26 12.25
CA LYS A 40 16.83 -16.20 11.57
C LYS A 40 17.27 -14.77 11.27
N LEU A 41 16.35 -13.90 10.87
CA LEU A 41 16.65 -12.48 10.66
C LEU A 41 17.07 -11.82 11.99
N LYS A 42 16.31 -12.04 13.07
CA LYS A 42 16.62 -11.53 14.41
C LYS A 42 18.04 -11.95 14.84
N GLU A 43 18.33 -13.25 14.82
CA GLU A 43 19.65 -13.79 15.20
C GLU A 43 20.77 -13.21 14.33
N ARG A 44 20.50 -13.01 13.04
CA ARG A 44 21.46 -12.39 12.13
C ARG A 44 21.74 -10.93 12.47
N LEU A 45 20.70 -10.15 12.78
CA LEU A 45 20.85 -8.75 13.20
C LEU A 45 21.61 -8.64 14.52
N GLU A 46 21.30 -9.50 15.50
CA GLU A 46 22.02 -9.55 16.78
C GLU A 46 23.51 -9.82 16.57
N LYS A 47 23.84 -10.80 15.72
CA LYS A 47 25.22 -11.14 15.37
C LYS A 47 25.94 -10.00 14.63
N ASP A 48 25.33 -9.45 13.59
CA ASP A 48 25.98 -8.47 12.71
C ASP A 48 26.20 -7.12 13.42
N PHE A 49 25.32 -6.75 14.34
CA PHE A 49 25.40 -5.48 15.07
C PHE A 49 25.92 -5.60 16.51
N GLY A 50 26.11 -6.82 17.03
CA GLY A 50 26.56 -7.04 18.41
C GLY A 50 25.55 -6.53 19.45
N VAL A 51 24.26 -6.66 19.15
CA VAL A 51 23.16 -6.20 20.00
C VAL A 51 22.28 -7.36 20.43
N GLU A 52 21.53 -7.17 21.50
CA GLU A 52 20.47 -8.10 21.92
C GLU A 52 19.09 -7.51 21.61
N ILE A 53 18.26 -8.28 20.91
CA ILE A 53 16.88 -7.96 20.56
C ILE A 53 15.98 -8.78 21.49
N THR A 54 15.63 -8.23 22.65
CA THR A 54 14.77 -8.91 23.63
C THR A 54 13.29 -8.87 23.20
N GLU A 55 12.48 -9.74 23.80
CA GLU A 55 11.03 -9.78 23.58
C GLU A 55 10.37 -8.42 23.89
N GLU A 56 10.78 -7.76 24.97
CA GLU A 56 10.27 -6.45 25.40
C GLU A 56 10.58 -5.36 24.37
N LYS A 57 11.78 -5.38 23.77
CA LYS A 57 12.15 -4.44 22.71
C LYS A 57 11.26 -4.63 21.47
N ILE A 58 10.92 -5.87 21.14
CA ILE A 58 10.02 -6.16 20.01
C ILE A 58 8.60 -5.69 20.33
N LYS A 59 8.08 -5.99 21.54
CA LYS A 59 6.76 -5.53 21.99
C LYS A 59 6.65 -3.99 21.97
N GLU A 60 7.68 -3.29 22.41
CA GLU A 60 7.70 -1.83 22.38
C GLU A 60 7.75 -1.29 20.94
N ALA A 61 8.58 -1.89 20.08
CA ALA A 61 8.61 -1.54 18.66
C ALA A 61 7.26 -1.80 17.97
N ILE A 62 6.56 -2.88 18.34
CA ILE A 62 5.20 -3.18 17.85
C ILE A 62 4.24 -2.04 18.20
N ARG A 63 4.20 -1.58 19.46
CA ARG A 63 3.34 -0.47 19.89
C ARG A 63 3.61 0.81 19.11
N ILE A 64 4.88 1.19 18.98
CA ILE A 64 5.30 2.37 18.22
C ILE A 64 4.81 2.26 16.76
N ARG A 65 5.03 1.11 16.13
CA ARG A 65 4.62 0.87 14.73
C ARG A 65 3.11 0.76 14.56
N ASN A 66 2.37 0.28 15.56
CA ASN A 66 0.92 0.25 15.54
C ASN A 66 0.33 1.65 15.66
N ASN A 67 0.86 2.49 16.55
CA ASN A 67 0.47 3.90 16.65
C ASN A 67 0.69 4.64 15.33
N GLU A 68 1.83 4.43 14.67
CA GLU A 68 2.10 4.99 13.34
C GLU A 68 1.09 4.50 12.29
N ARG A 69 0.73 3.21 12.30
CA ARG A 69 -0.28 2.67 11.37
C ARG A 69 -1.66 3.28 11.59
N GLU A 70 -2.07 3.48 12.84
CA GLU A 70 -3.36 4.14 13.14
C GLU A 70 -3.36 5.60 12.66
N LEU A 71 -2.28 6.36 12.90
CA LEU A 71 -2.17 7.73 12.38
C LEU A 71 -2.20 7.77 10.84
N LEU A 72 -1.51 6.84 10.18
CA LEU A 72 -1.53 6.73 8.72
C LEU A 72 -2.93 6.34 8.20
N LYS A 73 -3.66 5.46 8.89
CA LYS A 73 -5.06 5.12 8.57
C LYS A 73 -5.99 6.31 8.76
N GLU A 74 -5.80 7.08 9.84
CA GLU A 74 -6.57 8.30 10.09
C GLU A 74 -6.29 9.36 9.00
N PHE A 75 -5.02 9.55 8.62
CA PHE A 75 -4.65 10.42 7.52
C PHE A 75 -5.29 9.97 6.19
N TYR A 76 -5.26 8.67 5.89
CA TYR A 76 -5.99 8.08 4.77
C TYR A 76 -7.50 8.32 4.85
N SER A 77 -8.09 8.37 6.05
CA SER A 77 -9.55 8.56 6.18
C SER A 77 -10.01 9.95 5.73
N LEU A 78 -9.11 10.93 5.63
CA LEU A 78 -9.41 12.28 5.15
C LEU A 78 -9.84 12.31 3.68
N SER A 79 -9.44 11.30 2.88
CA SER A 79 -9.91 11.18 1.50
C SER A 79 -11.28 10.54 1.38
N LYS A 80 -11.85 9.96 2.45
CA LYS A 80 -13.25 9.47 2.49
C LYS A 80 -14.26 10.60 2.57
N LEU A 81 -13.83 11.79 3.00
CA LEU A 81 -14.65 12.99 3.02
C LEU A 81 -15.13 13.34 1.60
N ASN A 82 -16.25 14.06 1.52
CA ASN A 82 -16.86 14.45 0.25
C ASN A 82 -17.23 15.94 0.25
N PRO A 83 -16.47 16.80 -0.46
CA PRO A 83 -15.25 16.48 -1.22
C PRO A 83 -14.07 15.99 -0.34
N PRO A 84 -13.06 15.27 -0.86
CA PRO A 84 -11.85 14.91 -0.10
C PRO A 84 -11.15 16.12 0.51
N ALA A 85 -10.54 15.99 1.70
CA ALA A 85 -9.82 17.11 2.33
C ALA A 85 -8.44 17.40 1.72
N LEU A 86 -7.94 16.53 0.85
CA LEU A 86 -6.65 16.65 0.18
C LEU A 86 -6.65 15.89 -1.15
N TRP A 87 -5.72 16.25 -2.04
CA TRP A 87 -5.45 15.50 -3.26
C TRP A 87 -4.76 14.17 -2.94
N GLY A 88 -5.04 13.14 -3.75
CA GLY A 88 -4.43 11.83 -3.66
C GLY A 88 -2.93 11.84 -3.98
N TYR A 89 -2.49 12.77 -4.82
CA TYR A 89 -1.06 13.00 -5.08
C TYR A 89 -0.31 13.43 -3.81
N ASP A 90 -0.87 14.38 -3.04
CA ASP A 90 -0.29 14.84 -1.77
C ASP A 90 -0.37 13.76 -0.69
N LEU A 91 -1.51 13.07 -0.60
CA LEU A 91 -1.70 11.90 0.25
C LEU A 91 -0.57 10.88 0.03
N HIS A 92 -0.33 10.50 -1.23
CA HIS A 92 0.72 9.54 -1.56
C HIS A 92 2.12 10.05 -1.18
N LYS A 93 2.45 11.32 -1.46
CA LYS A 93 3.77 11.89 -1.12
C LYS A 93 4.05 11.87 0.38
N VAL A 94 3.07 12.25 1.19
CA VAL A 94 3.21 12.25 2.65
C VAL A 94 3.40 10.81 3.16
N ILE A 95 2.62 9.86 2.66
CA ILE A 95 2.71 8.45 3.07
C ILE A 95 4.02 7.81 2.60
N ASP A 96 4.47 8.05 1.37
CA ASP A 96 5.73 7.50 0.89
C ASP A 96 6.92 8.11 1.63
N GLY A 97 6.91 9.43 1.84
CA GLY A 97 7.90 10.15 2.63
C GLY A 97 8.00 9.65 4.08
N SER A 98 6.87 9.22 4.67
CA SER A 98 6.83 8.69 6.03
C SER A 98 7.71 7.44 6.22
N ASN A 99 7.96 6.68 5.16
CA ASN A 99 8.82 5.49 5.21
C ASN A 99 10.30 5.81 5.48
N PHE A 100 10.71 7.06 5.27
CA PHE A 100 12.10 7.50 5.40
C PHE A 100 12.39 8.22 6.74
N SER A 101 11.39 8.37 7.62
CA SER A 101 11.63 8.90 8.97
C SER A 101 12.12 7.82 9.93
N MET A 102 13.27 8.08 10.57
CA MET A 102 13.83 7.23 11.63
C MET A 102 13.27 7.60 13.01
N ASP A 103 12.80 8.83 13.21
CA ASP A 103 12.18 9.29 14.45
C ASP A 103 10.66 9.13 14.35
N LYS A 104 10.15 8.10 15.05
CA LYS A 104 8.72 7.76 15.04
C LYS A 104 7.88 8.59 15.98
N ALA A 105 8.49 9.17 17.03
CA ALA A 105 7.79 10.09 17.92
C ALA A 105 7.54 11.42 17.20
N LEU A 106 8.59 12.01 16.60
CA LEU A 106 8.47 13.23 15.81
C LEU A 106 7.50 13.05 14.63
N GLN A 107 7.58 11.91 13.95
CA GLN A 107 6.64 11.59 12.88
C GLN A 107 5.19 11.55 13.39
N ALA A 108 4.93 10.94 14.54
CA ALA A 108 3.59 10.86 15.10
C ALA A 108 3.03 12.26 15.45
N GLU A 109 3.86 13.14 16.00
CA GLU A 109 3.51 14.54 16.28
C GLU A 109 3.15 15.29 14.99
N GLN A 110 3.99 15.18 13.95
CA GLN A 110 3.76 15.82 12.65
C GLN A 110 2.48 15.34 11.97
N PHE A 111 2.20 14.03 12.01
CA PHE A 111 0.95 13.49 11.48
C PHE A 111 -0.26 13.99 12.26
N THR A 112 -0.18 14.02 13.59
CA THR A 112 -1.27 14.49 14.46
C THR A 112 -1.61 15.94 14.17
N GLU A 113 -0.60 16.81 14.06
CA GLU A 113 -0.77 18.22 13.71
C GLU A 113 -1.37 18.39 12.31
N MET A 114 -0.81 17.69 11.31
CA MET A 114 -1.30 17.75 9.93
C MET A 114 -2.76 17.28 9.79
N ILE A 115 -3.13 16.19 10.45
CA ILE A 115 -4.51 15.68 10.45
C ILE A 115 -5.45 16.70 11.09
N LYS A 116 -5.05 17.28 12.23
CA LYS A 116 -5.84 18.30 12.92
C LYS A 116 -6.08 19.51 12.01
N ASP A 117 -5.02 20.05 11.41
CA ASP A 117 -5.11 21.21 10.51
C ASP A 117 -6.03 20.97 9.31
N LEU A 118 -5.94 19.78 8.68
CA LEU A 118 -6.80 19.40 7.57
C LEU A 118 -8.26 19.25 8.00
N LYS A 119 -8.52 18.66 9.17
CA LYS A 119 -9.88 18.56 9.73
C LYS A 119 -10.47 19.92 10.05
N GLU A 120 -9.69 20.85 10.60
CA GLU A 120 -10.14 22.21 10.91
C GLU A 120 -10.45 23.02 9.65
N LYS A 121 -9.60 22.92 8.60
CA LYS A 121 -9.88 23.50 7.28
C LYS A 121 -11.17 22.94 6.69
N TYR A 122 -11.31 21.62 6.71
CA TYR A 122 -12.51 20.95 6.21
C TYR A 122 -13.78 21.37 6.96
N ALA A 123 -13.72 21.53 8.28
CA ALA A 123 -14.84 22.00 9.09
C ALA A 123 -15.28 23.44 8.75
N ARG A 124 -14.39 24.27 8.18
CA ARG A 124 -14.72 25.60 7.64
C ARG A 124 -15.26 25.57 6.21
N GLY A 125 -15.44 24.37 5.63
CA GLY A 125 -15.89 24.19 4.25
C GLY A 125 -14.76 24.31 3.22
N GLU A 126 -13.50 24.31 3.65
CA GLU A 126 -12.35 24.36 2.73
C GLU A 126 -11.99 22.93 2.28
N SER A 127 -12.00 22.70 0.97
CA SER A 127 -11.43 21.51 0.33
C SER A 127 -10.72 21.93 -0.96
N PRO A 128 -9.53 21.37 -1.23
CA PRO A 128 -8.83 21.66 -2.48
C PRO A 128 -9.40 20.89 -3.67
N VAL A 129 -10.30 19.92 -3.44
CA VAL A 129 -10.84 19.02 -4.46
C VAL A 129 -12.26 19.44 -4.83
N ASN A 130 -12.57 19.42 -6.12
CA ASN A 130 -13.93 19.65 -6.58
C ASN A 130 -14.86 18.51 -6.12
N LYS A 131 -16.04 18.85 -5.60
CA LYS A 131 -17.08 17.88 -5.20
C LYS A 131 -17.53 16.93 -6.33
N ASP A 132 -17.39 17.38 -7.59
CA ASP A 132 -17.82 16.63 -8.77
C ASP A 132 -16.66 15.78 -9.34
N ALA A 133 -15.47 15.81 -8.71
CA ALA A 133 -14.32 15.02 -9.14
C ALA A 133 -14.58 13.52 -8.96
N LYS A 134 -14.27 12.72 -9.97
CA LYS A 134 -14.49 11.26 -9.94
C LYS A 134 -13.50 10.59 -9.00
N ARG A 135 -14.00 9.80 -8.06
CA ARG A 135 -13.23 9.19 -6.98
C ARG A 135 -12.58 7.90 -7.45
N ILE A 136 -11.26 7.91 -7.55
CA ILE A 136 -10.48 6.80 -8.13
C ILE A 136 -9.75 6.03 -7.04
N LEU A 137 -9.87 4.70 -7.08
CA LEU A 137 -8.99 3.79 -6.34
C LEU A 137 -7.90 3.26 -7.26
N ILE A 138 -6.66 3.26 -6.76
CA ILE A 138 -5.52 2.65 -7.46
C ILE A 138 -5.19 1.30 -6.81
N THR A 139 -5.09 0.26 -7.63
CA THR A 139 -4.60 -1.08 -7.23
C THR A 139 -3.45 -1.53 -8.13
N GLY A 140 -2.92 -2.73 -7.87
CA GLY A 140 -1.84 -3.33 -8.65
C GLY A 140 -0.47 -3.11 -8.02
N CYS A 141 0.53 -2.88 -8.87
CA CYS A 141 1.92 -2.67 -8.47
C CYS A 141 2.10 -1.38 -7.64
N PRO A 142 3.17 -1.29 -6.82
CA PRO A 142 3.52 -0.06 -6.09
C PRO A 142 3.69 1.14 -7.04
N SER A 143 3.14 2.30 -6.65
CA SER A 143 3.00 3.47 -7.54
C SER A 143 4.11 4.51 -7.43
N GLY A 144 5.04 4.39 -6.46
CA GLY A 144 6.02 5.45 -6.16
C GLY A 144 6.83 5.94 -7.37
N GLY A 145 7.27 5.02 -8.24
CA GLY A 145 8.03 5.37 -9.45
C GLY A 145 7.19 5.86 -10.65
N VAL A 146 5.85 5.84 -10.54
CA VAL A 146 4.93 6.27 -11.61
C VAL A 146 3.88 7.28 -11.12
N LEU A 147 4.10 7.86 -9.93
CA LEU A 147 3.24 8.83 -9.27
C LEU A 147 2.85 9.99 -10.20
N ASP A 148 3.83 10.67 -10.78
CA ASP A 148 3.61 11.83 -11.67
C ASP A 148 2.91 11.47 -12.98
N LYS A 149 3.03 10.21 -13.40
CA LYS A 149 2.55 9.73 -14.70
C LYS A 149 1.12 9.21 -14.64
N VAL A 150 0.67 8.75 -13.48
CA VAL A 150 -0.65 8.16 -13.32
C VAL A 150 -1.50 8.98 -12.36
N ILE A 151 -1.05 9.19 -11.12
CA ILE A 151 -1.86 9.84 -10.07
C ILE A 151 -2.09 11.30 -10.42
N LYS A 152 -1.02 12.03 -10.76
CA LYS A 152 -1.13 13.43 -11.17
C LYS A 152 -2.00 13.59 -12.41
N THR A 153 -1.84 12.69 -13.39
CA THR A 153 -2.66 12.71 -14.62
C THR A 153 -4.14 12.45 -14.34
N ILE A 154 -4.48 11.52 -13.43
CA ILE A 154 -5.88 11.31 -12.99
C ILE A 154 -6.47 12.62 -12.45
N GLU A 155 -5.72 13.33 -11.61
CA GLU A 155 -6.18 14.57 -10.98
C GLU A 155 -6.30 15.73 -11.97
N GLU A 156 -5.35 15.85 -12.91
CA GLU A 156 -5.41 16.82 -14.02
C GLU A 156 -6.59 16.59 -14.97
N CYS A 157 -7.06 15.34 -15.08
CA CYS A 157 -8.19 14.96 -15.93
C CYS A 157 -9.55 15.07 -15.22
N GLY A 158 -9.62 15.63 -14.01
CA GLY A 158 -10.87 15.83 -13.27
C GLY A 158 -11.27 14.67 -12.34
N GLY A 159 -10.38 13.69 -12.14
CA GLY A 159 -10.52 12.70 -11.09
C GLY A 159 -9.88 13.15 -9.77
N VAL A 160 -10.00 12.32 -8.74
CA VAL A 160 -9.25 12.43 -7.48
C VAL A 160 -8.91 11.03 -7.00
N VAL A 161 -7.63 10.78 -6.68
CA VAL A 161 -7.23 9.48 -6.11
C VAL A 161 -7.58 9.47 -4.63
N VAL A 162 -8.54 8.65 -4.23
CA VAL A 162 -9.03 8.60 -2.85
C VAL A 162 -8.41 7.44 -2.06
N CYS A 163 -7.95 6.39 -2.73
CA CYS A 163 -7.36 5.23 -2.05
C CYS A 163 -6.32 4.55 -2.94
N LEU A 164 -5.26 4.02 -2.30
CA LEU A 164 -4.25 3.20 -2.95
C LEU A 164 -4.20 1.85 -2.23
N GLU A 165 -4.75 0.80 -2.84
CA GLU A 165 -4.76 -0.55 -2.28
C GLU A 165 -3.38 -1.22 -2.36
N ASN A 166 -2.35 -0.66 -2.99
CA ASN A 166 -1.05 -1.32 -3.19
C ASN A 166 -0.06 -1.18 -2.01
N CYS A 167 1.15 -1.75 -2.15
CA CYS A 167 2.16 -1.79 -1.07
C CYS A 167 2.74 -0.41 -0.69
N THR A 168 2.71 0.58 -1.59
CA THR A 168 3.03 1.97 -1.26
C THR A 168 1.86 2.68 -0.59
N GLY A 169 0.67 2.12 -0.70
CA GLY A 169 -0.56 2.66 -0.15
C GLY A 169 -0.94 2.08 1.21
N ILE A 170 -2.22 1.73 1.35
CA ILE A 170 -2.83 1.30 2.61
C ILE A 170 -2.62 -0.21 2.91
N LYS A 171 -2.25 -1.04 1.92
CA LYS A 171 -2.19 -2.53 2.02
C LYS A 171 -1.51 -3.06 3.27
N GLU A 172 -0.27 -2.66 3.48
CA GLU A 172 0.54 -3.17 4.60
C GLU A 172 0.12 -2.53 5.93
N LYS A 173 -0.46 -1.33 5.86
CA LYS A 173 -0.75 -0.47 7.02
C LYS A 173 -2.13 -0.75 7.61
N TYR A 174 -3.03 -1.36 6.85
CA TYR A 174 -4.43 -1.54 7.21
C TYR A 174 -4.62 -2.37 8.49
N LYS A 175 -3.89 -3.48 8.59
CA LYS A 175 -3.94 -4.39 9.75
C LYS A 175 -2.81 -4.10 10.72
N LEU A 176 -3.16 -3.95 12.00
CA LEU A 176 -2.20 -3.83 13.10
C LEU A 176 -1.54 -5.18 13.43
N VAL A 177 -0.39 -5.11 14.08
CA VAL A 177 0.24 -6.28 14.72
C VAL A 177 -0.45 -6.49 16.07
N ARG A 178 -0.77 -7.74 16.41
CA ARG A 178 -1.35 -8.07 17.71
C ARG A 178 -0.35 -7.83 18.85
N GLU A 179 -0.84 -7.37 19.99
CA GLU A 179 -0.01 -7.06 21.18
C GLU A 179 -0.24 -8.05 22.33
N ASP A 180 -1.22 -8.95 22.19
CA ASP A 180 -1.71 -9.86 23.22
C ASP A 180 -1.12 -11.28 23.14
N ILE A 181 -0.20 -11.52 22.21
CA ILE A 181 0.45 -12.82 21.98
C ILE A 181 1.98 -12.66 21.90
N ASP A 182 2.69 -13.79 21.73
CA ASP A 182 4.13 -13.77 21.45
C ASP A 182 4.43 -12.83 20.26
N PRO A 183 5.42 -11.93 20.38
CA PRO A 183 5.62 -10.89 19.38
C PRO A 183 6.16 -11.43 18.05
N ILE A 184 6.87 -12.56 18.03
CA ILE A 184 7.29 -13.20 16.78
C ILE A 184 6.08 -13.82 16.07
N ASP A 185 5.19 -14.48 16.82
CA ASP A 185 3.92 -14.98 16.29
C ASP A 185 3.06 -13.84 15.74
N ALA A 186 2.92 -12.73 16.47
CA ALA A 186 2.17 -11.57 16.01
C ALA A 186 2.72 -10.97 14.71
N LEU A 187 4.05 -10.83 14.61
CA LEU A 187 4.70 -10.34 13.40
C LEU A 187 4.49 -11.32 12.23
N ALA A 188 4.64 -12.62 12.47
CA ALA A 188 4.44 -13.64 11.46
C ALA A 188 3.00 -13.61 10.91
N GLU A 189 1.99 -13.64 11.79
CA GLU A 189 0.58 -13.54 11.42
C GLU A 189 0.30 -12.26 10.63
N LYS A 190 0.79 -11.11 11.11
CA LYS A 190 0.54 -9.81 10.48
C LYS A 190 1.13 -9.75 9.07
N TYR A 191 2.41 -10.05 8.91
CA TYR A 191 3.09 -9.88 7.61
C TYR A 191 2.64 -10.92 6.59
N LEU A 192 2.32 -12.14 7.03
CA LEU A 192 1.79 -13.18 6.14
C LEU A 192 0.37 -12.86 5.66
N SER A 193 -0.42 -12.13 6.47
CA SER A 193 -1.79 -11.74 6.12
C SER A 193 -1.91 -10.64 5.06
N VAL A 194 -0.80 -10.05 4.59
CA VAL A 194 -0.82 -9.01 3.55
C VAL A 194 -1.17 -9.63 2.19
N PRO A 195 -2.28 -9.23 1.54
CA PRO A 195 -2.78 -9.87 0.31
C PRO A 195 -1.99 -9.40 -0.93
N CYS A 196 -0.77 -9.91 -1.07
CA CYS A 196 0.11 -9.66 -2.20
C CYS A 196 -0.11 -10.69 -3.30
N SER A 197 -0.01 -10.28 -4.57
CA SER A 197 -0.16 -11.16 -5.75
C SER A 197 0.84 -12.32 -5.83
N VAL A 198 1.87 -12.32 -4.98
CA VAL A 198 2.83 -13.44 -4.87
C VAL A 198 2.30 -14.61 -4.03
N MET A 199 1.18 -14.42 -3.32
CA MET A 199 0.49 -15.46 -2.56
C MET A 199 -0.48 -16.22 -3.47
N SER A 200 -0.70 -17.50 -3.19
CA SER A 200 -1.67 -18.32 -3.90
C SER A 200 -2.28 -19.38 -2.97
N PRO A 201 -3.62 -19.43 -2.85
CA PRO A 201 -4.60 -18.48 -3.39
C PRO A 201 -4.51 -17.10 -2.70
N ASN A 202 -5.04 -16.05 -3.35
CA ASN A 202 -4.99 -14.66 -2.85
C ASN A 202 -6.39 -14.02 -2.78
N THR A 203 -7.38 -14.74 -2.26
CA THR A 203 -8.77 -14.26 -2.15
C THR A 203 -8.90 -13.00 -1.29
N GLY A 204 -8.05 -12.87 -0.27
CA GLY A 204 -8.01 -11.70 0.61
C GLY A 204 -7.75 -10.38 -0.12
N ARG A 205 -7.17 -10.39 -1.33
CA ARG A 205 -7.02 -9.16 -2.14
C ARG A 205 -8.38 -8.66 -2.64
N LEU A 206 -9.26 -9.57 -3.08
CA LEU A 206 -10.60 -9.19 -3.56
C LEU A 206 -11.49 -8.73 -2.41
N GLU A 207 -11.43 -9.43 -1.27
CA GLU A 207 -12.13 -9.00 -0.04
C GLU A 207 -11.67 -7.61 0.42
N PHE A 208 -10.37 -7.34 0.34
CA PHE A 208 -9.85 -6.03 0.71
C PHE A 208 -10.24 -4.93 -0.29
N LEU A 209 -10.25 -5.23 -1.59
CA LEU A 209 -10.77 -4.31 -2.61
C LEU A 209 -12.25 -4.03 -2.43
N ASP A 210 -13.07 -5.04 -2.14
CA ASP A 210 -14.50 -4.91 -1.85
C ASP A 210 -14.73 -3.84 -0.78
N GLN A 211 -14.03 -4.02 0.34
CA GLN A 211 -14.10 -3.11 1.47
C GLN A 211 -13.67 -1.68 1.08
N LEU A 212 -12.51 -1.52 0.45
CA LEU A 212 -11.98 -0.20 0.12
C LEU A 212 -12.83 0.54 -0.91
N ILE A 213 -13.40 -0.16 -1.88
CA ILE A 213 -14.28 0.45 -2.90
C ILE A 213 -15.51 1.09 -2.23
N ASP A 214 -16.10 0.42 -1.25
CA ASP A 214 -17.28 0.93 -0.54
C ASP A 214 -16.90 2.01 0.48
N GLU A 215 -15.87 1.76 1.28
CA GLU A 215 -15.43 2.65 2.37
C GLU A 215 -14.95 4.03 1.86
N TYR A 216 -14.41 4.07 0.63
CA TYR A 216 -13.94 5.30 -0.02
C TYR A 216 -14.89 5.83 -1.10
N THR A 217 -16.09 5.25 -1.23
CA THR A 217 -17.12 5.66 -2.19
C THR A 217 -16.55 5.84 -3.61
N VAL A 218 -15.90 4.78 -4.10
CA VAL A 218 -15.13 4.81 -5.35
C VAL A 218 -16.06 4.82 -6.57
N ASP A 219 -15.74 5.67 -7.54
CA ASP A 219 -16.42 5.75 -8.84
C ASP A 219 -15.77 4.83 -9.88
N GLY A 220 -14.45 4.69 -9.87
CA GLY A 220 -13.73 3.82 -10.80
C GLY A 220 -12.39 3.32 -10.25
N VAL A 221 -11.90 2.22 -10.80
CA VAL A 221 -10.64 1.58 -10.38
C VAL A 221 -9.60 1.66 -11.50
N VAL A 222 -8.41 2.11 -11.15
CA VAL A 222 -7.23 2.08 -12.03
C VAL A 222 -6.23 1.04 -11.50
N ASP A 223 -6.02 -0.04 -12.22
CA ASP A 223 -5.00 -1.05 -11.91
C ASP A 223 -3.71 -0.71 -12.65
N ILE A 224 -2.63 -0.52 -11.90
CA ILE A 224 -1.30 -0.27 -12.44
C ILE A 224 -0.53 -1.59 -12.47
N THR A 225 -0.07 -1.97 -13.66
CA THR A 225 0.84 -3.10 -13.85
C THR A 225 2.20 -2.58 -14.32
N LEU A 226 3.27 -2.88 -13.57
CA LEU A 226 4.62 -2.59 -14.02
C LEU A 226 5.08 -3.67 -15.01
N GLN A 227 5.73 -3.26 -16.09
CA GLN A 227 6.31 -4.18 -17.06
C GLN A 227 7.19 -5.24 -16.36
N ALA A 228 7.05 -6.49 -16.80
CA ALA A 228 7.67 -7.68 -16.22
C ALA A 228 7.18 -8.09 -14.81
N CYS A 229 6.09 -7.50 -14.29
CA CYS A 229 5.46 -7.97 -13.06
C CYS A 229 4.32 -8.96 -13.33
N HIS A 230 4.66 -10.24 -13.48
CA HIS A 230 3.73 -11.27 -13.95
C HIS A 230 2.62 -11.56 -12.94
N THR A 231 2.96 -11.61 -11.65
CA THR A 231 1.98 -11.94 -10.59
C THR A 231 0.81 -10.94 -10.55
N TYR A 232 1.09 -9.63 -10.63
CA TYR A 232 0.06 -8.61 -10.71
C TYR A 232 -0.64 -8.60 -12.09
N ALA A 233 0.11 -8.79 -13.19
CA ALA A 233 -0.46 -8.81 -14.53
C ALA A 233 -1.51 -9.93 -14.72
N VAL A 234 -1.23 -11.13 -14.23
CA VAL A 234 -2.17 -12.26 -14.29
C VAL A 234 -3.37 -12.01 -13.37
N GLU A 235 -3.13 -11.56 -12.14
CA GLU A 235 -4.20 -11.32 -11.16
C GLU A 235 -5.12 -10.14 -11.53
N SER A 236 -4.64 -9.19 -12.35
CA SER A 236 -5.44 -8.08 -12.90
C SER A 236 -6.70 -8.55 -13.63
N PHE A 237 -6.69 -9.76 -14.22
CA PHE A 237 -7.89 -10.36 -14.80
C PHE A 237 -8.98 -10.59 -13.74
N SER A 238 -8.64 -11.25 -12.63
CA SER A 238 -9.59 -11.54 -11.55
C SER A 238 -10.08 -10.25 -10.87
N VAL A 239 -9.19 -9.26 -10.71
CA VAL A 239 -9.56 -7.94 -10.17
C VAL A 239 -10.55 -7.24 -11.10
N LYS A 240 -10.30 -7.22 -12.41
CA LYS A 240 -11.21 -6.64 -13.40
C LYS A 240 -12.59 -7.28 -13.34
N GLU A 241 -12.64 -8.61 -13.31
CA GLU A 241 -13.90 -9.36 -13.25
C GLU A 241 -14.68 -9.02 -11.99
N PHE A 242 -14.01 -8.98 -10.84
CA PHE A 242 -14.60 -8.57 -9.57
C PHE A 242 -15.15 -7.13 -9.62
N VAL A 243 -14.35 -6.16 -10.06
CA VAL A 243 -14.75 -4.75 -10.11
C VAL A 243 -15.92 -4.52 -11.06
N ASN A 244 -15.89 -5.13 -12.25
CA ASN A 244 -16.94 -4.95 -13.24
C ASN A 244 -18.23 -5.71 -12.90
N LYS A 245 -18.14 -6.97 -12.47
CA LYS A 245 -19.30 -7.86 -12.31
C LYS A 245 -19.93 -7.76 -10.92
N GLU A 246 -19.10 -7.69 -9.87
CA GLU A 246 -19.59 -7.68 -8.49
C GLU A 246 -19.82 -6.25 -7.99
N LYS A 247 -18.90 -5.31 -8.29
CA LYS A 247 -19.05 -3.90 -7.85
C LYS A 247 -19.80 -3.02 -8.86
N GLY A 248 -19.92 -3.46 -10.12
CA GLY A 248 -20.54 -2.66 -11.18
C GLY A 248 -19.80 -1.34 -11.45
N LYS A 249 -18.49 -1.29 -11.20
CA LYS A 249 -17.67 -0.08 -11.35
C LYS A 249 -16.78 -0.17 -12.61
N PRO A 250 -16.49 0.97 -13.26
CA PRO A 250 -15.51 1.01 -14.35
C PRO A 250 -14.11 0.63 -13.89
N TYR A 251 -13.39 -0.05 -14.78
CA TYR A 251 -12.03 -0.53 -14.55
C TYR A 251 -11.10 -0.19 -15.72
N LEU A 252 -9.94 0.39 -15.41
CA LEU A 252 -8.86 0.67 -16.37
C LEU A 252 -7.56 0.01 -15.90
N ASN A 253 -6.98 -0.87 -16.72
CA ASN A 253 -5.62 -1.36 -16.47
C ASN A 253 -4.59 -0.57 -17.28
N ILE A 254 -3.57 -0.03 -16.61
CA ILE A 254 -2.44 0.68 -17.20
C ILE A 254 -1.19 -0.16 -16.99
N GLU A 255 -0.68 -0.77 -18.05
CA GLU A 255 0.65 -1.36 -18.08
C GLU A 255 1.69 -0.30 -18.46
N THR A 256 2.76 -0.19 -17.66
CA THR A 256 3.72 0.93 -17.76
C THR A 256 5.10 0.57 -17.20
N ASN A 257 6.11 1.38 -17.49
CA ASN A 257 7.40 1.39 -16.79
C ASN A 257 7.72 2.81 -16.26
N TYR A 258 8.95 3.01 -15.77
CA TYR A 258 9.40 4.31 -15.22
C TYR A 258 9.80 5.34 -16.28
N SER A 259 9.81 4.97 -17.57
CA SER A 259 10.09 5.91 -18.66
C SER A 259 8.93 6.90 -18.81
N PRO A 260 9.20 8.16 -19.21
CA PRO A 260 8.16 9.13 -19.55
C PRO A 260 7.56 8.93 -20.96
N SER A 261 8.05 7.97 -21.75
CA SER A 261 7.73 7.85 -23.19
C SER A 261 6.25 7.62 -23.52
N ASP A 262 5.48 7.03 -22.62
CA ASP A 262 4.08 6.62 -22.71
C ASP A 262 3.13 7.51 -21.90
N VAL A 263 3.62 8.62 -21.31
CA VAL A 263 2.78 9.58 -20.54
C VAL A 263 1.62 10.11 -21.39
N GLY A 264 1.87 10.45 -22.66
CA GLY A 264 0.82 10.96 -23.56
C GLY A 264 -0.29 9.93 -23.82
N GLN A 265 0.08 8.66 -24.02
CA GLN A 265 -0.89 7.57 -24.22
C GLN A 265 -1.71 7.34 -22.95
N ILE A 266 -1.06 7.35 -21.79
CA ILE A 266 -1.71 7.17 -20.49
C ILE A 266 -2.71 8.30 -20.23
N LYS A 267 -2.34 9.55 -20.53
CA LYS A 267 -3.23 10.70 -20.41
C LYS A 267 -4.51 10.52 -21.22
N THR A 268 -4.42 10.21 -22.52
CA THR A 268 -5.62 10.01 -23.35
C THR A 268 -6.52 8.89 -22.84
N ARG A 269 -5.94 7.80 -22.32
CA ARG A 269 -6.71 6.68 -21.75
C ARG A 269 -7.40 7.06 -20.44
N ILE A 270 -6.73 7.85 -19.59
CA ILE A 270 -7.29 8.36 -18.33
C ILE A 270 -8.40 9.38 -18.63
N GLU A 271 -8.20 10.30 -19.57
CA GLU A 271 -9.23 11.27 -19.99
C GLU A 271 -10.52 10.55 -20.41
N ALA A 272 -10.42 9.61 -21.34
CA ALA A 272 -11.57 8.82 -21.79
C ALA A 272 -12.21 7.99 -20.66
N PHE A 273 -11.41 7.53 -19.69
CA PHE A 273 -11.91 6.80 -18.53
C PHE A 273 -12.66 7.70 -17.55
N ILE A 274 -12.20 8.93 -17.31
CA ILE A 274 -12.92 9.89 -16.47
C ILE A 274 -14.20 10.37 -17.16
N GLU A 275 -14.18 10.61 -18.48
CA GLU A 275 -15.34 11.07 -19.25
C GLU A 275 -16.50 10.07 -19.32
N MET A 276 -16.22 8.75 -19.21
CA MET A 276 -17.27 7.72 -19.24
C MET A 276 -18.02 7.54 -17.90
N MET A 277 -17.57 8.19 -16.82
CA MET A 277 -18.15 8.10 -15.47
C MET A 277 -19.04 9.28 -15.14
#